data_AF-A0AAW3UVA0-F1
#
_entry.id   AF-A0AAW3UVA0-F1
#
_cell.length_a   1.000
_cell.length_b   1.000
_cell.length_c   1.000
_cell.angle_alpha   90.00
_cell.angle_beta   90.00
_cell.angle_gamma   90.00
#
_symmetry.space_group_name_H-M   'P 1'
#
loop_
_entity.id
_entity.type
_entity.pdbx_description
1 polymer ?
#
loop_
_entity_poly.entity_id
_entity_poly.type
_entity_poly.pdbx_seq_one_letter_code
_entity_poly.pdbx_strand_id
1 'polypeptide(L)'
;MPQRPKPISDLFAFLRRHHTINLDVQHGFITESLSPSRVEERALLLMHKVLQTQSQPKLDPICKFFMEITSVGAHSSFTAFHSFVTKNGKFELVDGLRRQDGWGPKTAALFVKNLGYIELEPTLRKRFWKDTSVVAGDNLRLPVDKVIAAVFKALARRIPEAPAATIAGINGYLHDQLGYRDHDLLVWDDLWLWGFITQKNVKGGPREHRWNEAKYWAVPHAPKDALTIGRIKATSDQFLNLVCG
;
A
#
# COMPACT_ATOMS: atom_id res chain seq x y z
N MET A 1 -24.40 10.34 2.04
CA MET A 1 -23.38 9.31 1.76
C MET A 1 -24.07 7.96 1.70
N PRO A 2 -23.73 7.07 0.76
CA PRO A 2 -24.30 5.73 0.73
C PRO A 2 -23.99 5.00 2.04
N GLN A 3 -24.98 4.27 2.56
CA GLN A 3 -24.79 3.49 3.78
C GLN A 3 -23.81 2.35 3.50
N ARG A 4 -22.64 2.40 4.13
CA ARG A 4 -21.60 1.39 3.93
C ARG A 4 -22.04 0.05 4.54
N PRO A 5 -21.88 -1.09 3.83
CA PRO A 5 -22.26 -2.40 4.36
C PRO A 5 -21.58 -2.69 5.70
N LYS A 6 -22.33 -3.24 6.64
CA LYS A 6 -21.84 -3.51 8.02
C LYS A 6 -20.48 -4.24 8.04
N PRO A 7 -20.22 -5.31 7.26
CA PRO A 7 -18.92 -5.97 7.28
C PRO A 7 -17.76 -5.06 6.85
N ILE A 8 -17.99 -4.15 5.91
CA ILE A 8 -16.98 -3.18 5.48
C ILE A 8 -16.75 -2.11 6.55
N SER A 9 -17.83 -1.60 7.16
CA SER A 9 -17.73 -0.62 8.24
C SER A 9 -17.02 -1.18 9.47
N ASP A 10 -17.35 -2.41 9.87
CA ASP A 10 -16.75 -3.10 11.01
C ASP A 10 -15.26 -3.40 10.74
N LEU A 11 -14.92 -3.85 9.52
CA LEU A 11 -13.53 -4.06 9.12
C LEU A 11 -12.73 -2.75 9.10
N PHE A 12 -13.26 -1.68 8.52
CA PHE A 12 -12.56 -0.40 8.50
C PHE A 12 -12.36 0.17 9.91
N ALA A 13 -13.36 0.03 10.78
CA ALA A 13 -13.24 0.43 12.18
C ALA A 13 -12.14 -0.37 12.92
N PHE A 14 -12.01 -1.66 12.62
CA PHE A 14 -10.90 -2.49 13.11
C PHE A 14 -9.54 -1.97 12.63
N LEU A 15 -9.37 -1.74 11.32
CA LEU A 15 -8.11 -1.23 10.78
C LEU A 15 -7.72 0.09 11.42
N ARG A 16 -8.66 1.04 11.48
CA ARG A 16 -8.44 2.34 12.10
C ARG A 16 -8.05 2.25 13.57
N ARG A 17 -8.68 1.34 14.34
CA ARG A 17 -8.37 1.13 15.76
C ARG A 17 -6.94 0.59 15.97
N HIS A 18 -6.46 -0.22 15.04
CA HIS A 18 -5.16 -0.89 15.14
C HIS A 18 -4.11 -0.33 14.19
N HIS A 19 -4.35 0.86 13.65
CA HIS A 19 -3.54 1.46 12.59
C HIS A 19 -2.07 1.64 12.97
N THR A 20 -1.81 1.97 14.24
CA THR A 20 -0.46 2.19 14.77
C THR A 20 0.47 0.99 14.53
N ILE A 21 -0.06 -0.24 14.54
CA ILE A 21 0.74 -1.46 14.33
C ILE A 21 1.33 -1.49 12.92
N ASN A 22 0.53 -1.20 11.89
CA ASN A 22 1.05 -1.14 10.52
C ASN A 22 1.85 0.14 10.30
N LEU A 23 1.46 1.25 10.94
CA LEU A 23 2.18 2.51 10.82
C LEU A 23 3.66 2.36 11.20
N ASP A 24 3.99 1.65 12.28
CA ASP A 24 5.38 1.39 12.67
C ASP A 24 6.14 0.59 11.60
N VAL A 25 5.48 -0.42 11.01
CA VAL A 25 6.05 -1.25 9.92
C VAL A 25 6.33 -0.40 8.68
N GLN A 26 5.38 0.44 8.28
CA GLN A 26 5.51 1.35 7.14
C GLN A 26 6.59 2.40 7.40
N HIS A 27 6.62 2.97 8.61
CA HIS A 27 7.59 3.97 9.01
C HIS A 27 9.01 3.42 8.95
N GLY A 28 9.24 2.19 9.41
CA GLY A 28 10.54 1.51 9.29
C GLY A 28 10.97 1.33 7.83
N PHE A 29 10.09 0.79 6.97
CA PHE A 29 10.37 0.61 5.55
C PHE A 29 10.72 1.93 4.85
N ILE A 30 9.94 2.98 5.08
CA ILE A 30 10.17 4.29 4.47
C ILE A 30 11.46 4.90 5.04
N THR A 31 11.67 4.86 6.35
CA THR A 31 12.88 5.39 6.99
C THR A 31 14.16 4.81 6.39
N GLU A 32 14.21 3.50 6.18
CA GLU A 32 15.36 2.86 5.51
C GLU A 32 15.48 3.30 4.05
N SER A 33 14.36 3.49 3.35
CA SER A 33 14.35 4.01 1.97
C SER A 33 14.86 5.45 1.89
N LEU A 34 14.79 6.19 2.99
CA LEU A 34 15.27 7.57 3.13
C LEU A 34 16.67 7.64 3.80
N SER A 35 17.43 6.54 3.81
CA SER A 35 18.77 6.46 4.40
C SER A 35 19.89 7.20 3.66
N PRO A 36 19.85 7.41 2.32
CA PRO A 36 20.88 8.18 1.63
C PRO A 36 21.02 9.61 2.17
N SER A 37 22.16 10.24 1.94
CA SER A 37 22.41 11.61 2.41
C SER A 37 21.69 12.65 1.54
N ARG A 38 21.58 12.40 0.24
CA ARG A 38 20.97 13.29 -0.76
C ARG A 38 19.51 12.97 -1.02
N VAL A 39 18.67 13.98 -1.22
CA VAL A 39 17.22 13.80 -1.42
C VAL A 39 16.92 13.06 -2.73
N GLU A 40 17.72 13.32 -3.75
CA GLU A 40 17.65 12.71 -5.06
C GLU A 40 17.90 11.19 -4.96
N GLU A 41 18.92 10.79 -4.21
CA GLU A 41 19.24 9.37 -3.95
C GLU A 41 18.17 8.68 -3.10
N ARG A 42 17.58 9.38 -2.13
CA ARG A 42 16.44 8.88 -1.36
C ARG A 42 15.25 8.57 -2.27
N ALA A 43 14.96 9.45 -3.23
CA ALA A 43 13.86 9.25 -4.17
C ALA A 43 14.08 8.03 -5.05
N LEU A 44 15.29 7.89 -5.60
CA LEU A 44 15.68 6.73 -6.38
C LEU A 44 15.62 5.44 -5.55
N LEU A 45 16.12 5.45 -4.30
CA LEU A 45 16.09 4.28 -3.43
C LEU A 45 14.66 3.87 -3.06
N LEU A 46 13.77 4.83 -2.78
CA LEU A 46 12.36 4.54 -2.53
C LEU A 46 11.69 3.89 -3.75
N MET A 47 11.93 4.43 -4.96
CA MET A 47 11.43 3.84 -6.20
C MET A 47 11.97 2.41 -6.40
N HIS A 48 13.28 2.20 -6.19
CA HIS A 48 13.92 0.89 -6.29
C HIS A 48 13.28 -0.12 -5.34
N LYS A 49 13.17 0.23 -4.05
CA LYS A 49 12.58 -0.67 -3.05
C LYS A 49 11.14 -1.03 -3.39
N VAL A 50 10.34 -0.07 -3.87
CA VAL A 50 8.96 -0.33 -4.30
C VAL A 50 8.92 -1.27 -5.52
N LEU A 51 9.74 -1.03 -6.54
CA LEU A 51 9.84 -1.89 -7.73
C LEU A 51 10.34 -3.30 -7.40
N GLN A 52 11.22 -3.45 -6.41
CA GLN A 52 11.70 -4.74 -5.91
C GLN A 52 10.64 -5.56 -5.17
N THR A 53 9.48 -4.98 -4.83
CA THR A 53 8.34 -5.75 -4.30
C THR A 53 7.60 -6.58 -5.36
N GLN A 54 7.96 -6.42 -6.64
CA GLN A 54 7.42 -7.23 -7.72
C GLN A 54 7.96 -8.66 -7.63
N SER A 55 7.10 -9.66 -7.82
CA SER A 55 7.54 -11.07 -7.76
C SER A 55 8.47 -11.46 -8.91
N GLN A 56 8.34 -10.80 -10.07
CA GLN A 56 9.14 -11.02 -11.28
C GLN A 56 9.36 -9.67 -12.00
N PRO A 57 10.26 -8.82 -11.49
CA PRO A 57 10.51 -7.51 -12.08
C PRO A 57 11.16 -7.65 -13.46
N LYS A 58 10.63 -6.91 -14.45
CA LYS A 58 11.26 -6.82 -15.77
C LYS A 58 12.36 -5.75 -15.71
N LEU A 59 13.62 -6.19 -15.70
CA LEU A 59 14.76 -5.29 -15.43
C LEU A 59 15.00 -4.27 -16.54
N ASP A 60 14.91 -4.63 -17.83
CA ASP A 60 15.17 -3.67 -18.91
C ASP A 60 14.18 -2.49 -18.90
N PRO A 61 12.85 -2.71 -18.77
CA PRO A 61 11.89 -1.62 -18.57
C PRO A 61 12.20 -0.74 -17.36
N ILE A 62 12.58 -1.34 -16.23
CA ILE A 62 12.92 -0.62 -15.01
C ILE A 62 14.19 0.22 -15.20
N CYS A 63 15.23 -0.36 -15.83
CA CYS A 63 16.47 0.31 -16.16
C CYS A 63 16.22 1.56 -17.02
N LYS A 64 15.42 1.41 -18.08
CA LYS A 64 15.04 2.51 -18.96
C LYS A 64 14.35 3.64 -18.18
N PHE A 65 13.39 3.33 -17.30
CA PHE A 65 12.75 4.32 -16.44
C PHE A 65 13.76 5.09 -15.58
N PHE A 66 14.71 4.38 -14.95
CA PHE A 66 15.73 5.03 -14.12
C PHE A 66 16.72 5.89 -14.92
N MET A 67 17.07 5.48 -16.14
CA MET A 67 17.87 6.31 -17.04
C MET A 67 17.14 7.61 -17.44
N GLU A 68 15.85 7.50 -17.77
CA GLU A 68 15.04 8.66 -18.17
C GLU A 68 14.82 9.63 -17.01
N ILE A 69 14.35 9.15 -15.85
CA ILE A 69 14.09 10.01 -14.68
C ILE A 69 15.36 10.70 -14.16
N THR A 70 16.52 10.04 -14.32
CA THR A 70 17.82 10.60 -13.93
C THR A 70 18.29 11.65 -14.92
N SER A 71 18.22 11.35 -16.23
CA SER A 71 18.71 12.26 -17.27
C SER A 71 17.94 13.59 -17.32
N VAL A 72 16.63 13.57 -17.05
CA VAL A 72 15.79 14.77 -17.01
C VAL A 72 15.70 15.41 -15.61
N GLY A 73 16.38 14.84 -14.61
CA GLY A 73 16.36 15.37 -13.24
C GLY A 73 15.00 15.29 -12.53
N ALA A 74 14.07 14.47 -13.01
CA ALA A 74 12.70 14.37 -12.46
C ALA A 74 12.64 13.76 -11.05
N HIS A 75 13.73 13.23 -10.52
CA HIS A 75 13.83 12.70 -9.16
C HIS A 75 14.27 13.76 -8.12
N SER A 76 14.45 15.02 -8.53
CA SER A 76 14.95 16.11 -7.67
C SER A 76 13.89 16.73 -6.76
N SER A 77 12.62 16.75 -7.19
CA SER A 77 11.48 17.29 -6.43
C SER A 77 10.19 16.58 -6.80
N PHE A 78 9.15 16.74 -5.97
CA PHE A 78 7.84 16.17 -6.29
C PHE A 78 7.25 16.84 -7.53
N THR A 79 7.40 18.15 -7.69
CA THR A 79 6.89 18.90 -8.85
C THR A 79 7.50 18.39 -10.16
N ALA A 80 8.82 18.18 -10.18
CA ALA A 80 9.52 17.65 -11.35
C ALA A 80 9.09 16.20 -11.65
N PHE A 81 9.00 15.37 -10.62
CA PHE A 81 8.52 13.99 -10.74
C PHE A 81 7.09 13.94 -11.29
N HIS A 82 6.20 14.71 -10.68
CA HIS A 82 4.79 14.79 -11.06
C HIS A 82 4.64 15.23 -12.51
N SER A 83 5.30 16.32 -12.92
CA SER A 83 5.31 16.80 -14.31
C SER A 83 5.75 15.71 -15.28
N PHE A 84 6.85 15.02 -14.97
CA PHE A 84 7.38 13.94 -15.79
C PHE A 84 6.39 12.77 -15.97
N VAL A 85 5.88 12.21 -14.87
CA VAL A 85 5.03 11.01 -14.94
C VAL A 85 3.63 11.30 -15.46
N THR A 86 3.07 12.46 -15.13
CA THR A 86 1.72 12.87 -15.57
C THR A 86 1.71 13.46 -16.98
N LYS A 87 2.88 13.68 -17.59
CA LYS A 87 3.03 14.46 -18.83
C LYS A 87 2.38 15.84 -18.71
N ASN A 88 2.78 16.60 -17.69
CA ASN A 88 2.24 17.92 -17.35
C ASN A 88 0.72 17.91 -17.07
N GLY A 89 0.25 16.98 -16.25
CA GLY A 89 -1.15 16.90 -15.83
C GLY A 89 -2.10 16.24 -16.83
N LYS A 90 -1.59 15.62 -17.90
CA LYS A 90 -2.40 14.83 -18.84
C LYS A 90 -3.02 13.59 -18.19
N PHE A 91 -2.39 13.07 -17.15
CA PHE A 91 -2.85 11.89 -16.41
C PHE A 91 -2.79 12.15 -14.90
N GLU A 92 -3.69 11.54 -14.15
CA GLU A 92 -3.56 11.45 -12.69
C GLU A 92 -2.26 10.72 -12.30
N LEU A 93 -1.72 11.04 -11.13
CA LEU A 93 -0.37 10.61 -10.72
C LEU A 93 -0.16 9.08 -10.81
N VAL A 94 -1.09 8.28 -10.28
CA VAL A 94 -1.00 6.81 -10.33
C VAL A 94 -1.10 6.29 -11.78
N ASP A 95 -1.94 6.91 -12.61
CA ASP A 95 -2.09 6.49 -14.01
C ASP A 95 -0.90 6.92 -14.88
N GLY A 96 -0.35 8.10 -14.63
CA GLY A 96 0.89 8.56 -15.24
C GLY A 96 2.06 7.62 -14.93
N LEU A 97 2.18 7.21 -13.67
CA LEU A 97 3.20 6.25 -13.24
C LEU A 97 2.98 4.86 -13.82
N ARG A 98 1.74 4.34 -13.83
CA ARG A 98 1.38 3.05 -14.47
C ARG A 98 1.71 2.99 -15.96
N ARG A 99 1.77 4.13 -16.63
CA ARG A 99 2.13 4.24 -18.06
C ARG A 99 3.64 4.22 -18.29
N GLN A 100 4.45 4.34 -17.24
CA GLN A 100 5.89 4.21 -17.33
C GLN A 100 6.28 2.73 -17.42
N ASP A 101 7.29 2.45 -18.24
CA ASP A 101 7.84 1.11 -18.39
C ASP A 101 8.33 0.56 -17.03
N GLY A 102 7.96 -0.68 -16.69
CA GLY A 102 8.31 -1.31 -15.41
C GLY A 102 7.32 -1.07 -14.26
N TRP A 103 6.34 -0.18 -14.41
CA TRP A 103 5.37 0.17 -13.37
C TRP A 103 4.00 -0.48 -13.57
N GLY A 104 3.72 -1.53 -12.79
CA GLY A 104 2.39 -2.13 -12.73
C GLY A 104 1.40 -1.32 -11.88
N PRO A 105 0.07 -1.57 -12.00
CA PRO A 105 -0.97 -0.86 -11.24
C PRO A 105 -0.74 -0.87 -9.72
N LYS A 106 -0.43 -2.05 -9.15
CA LYS A 106 -0.15 -2.22 -7.71
C LYS A 106 1.10 -1.47 -7.28
N THR A 107 2.15 -1.54 -8.08
CA THR A 107 3.44 -0.91 -7.76
C THR A 107 3.35 0.62 -7.83
N ALA A 108 2.63 1.15 -8.82
CA ALA A 108 2.34 2.58 -8.92
C ALA A 108 1.53 3.07 -7.72
N ALA A 109 0.44 2.37 -7.37
CA ALA A 109 -0.36 2.68 -6.19
C ALA A 109 0.48 2.64 -4.90
N LEU A 110 1.34 1.63 -4.73
CA LEU A 110 2.21 1.49 -3.56
C LEU A 110 3.20 2.65 -3.43
N PHE A 111 3.80 3.09 -4.54
CA PHE A 111 4.73 4.22 -4.51
C PHE A 111 4.03 5.53 -4.14
N VAL A 112 2.91 5.85 -4.78
CA VAL A 112 2.16 7.08 -4.49
C VAL A 112 1.63 7.07 -3.06
N LYS A 113 1.19 5.91 -2.56
CA LYS A 113 0.82 5.72 -1.16
C LYS A 113 1.97 6.00 -0.20
N ASN A 114 3.20 5.54 -0.51
CA ASN A 114 4.37 5.87 0.31
C ASN A 114 4.66 7.38 0.33
N LEU A 115 4.43 8.08 -0.79
CA LEU A 115 4.49 9.55 -0.81
C LEU A 115 3.43 10.17 0.13
N GLY A 116 2.21 9.60 0.19
CA GLY A 116 1.17 10.08 1.10
C GLY A 116 1.55 9.90 2.57
N TYR A 117 2.15 8.77 2.93
CA TYR A 117 2.72 8.59 4.29
C TYR A 117 3.83 9.59 4.60
N ILE A 118 4.75 9.82 3.65
CA ILE A 118 5.82 10.80 3.80
C ILE A 118 5.26 12.22 3.96
N GLU A 119 4.21 12.55 3.22
CA GLU A 119 3.58 13.87 3.26
C GLU A 119 2.97 14.19 4.63
N LEU A 120 2.32 13.20 5.24
CA LEU A 120 1.59 13.33 6.50
C LEU A 120 2.46 13.14 7.74
N GLU A 121 3.59 12.43 7.64
CA GLU A 121 4.48 12.19 8.77
C GLU A 121 5.60 13.25 8.82
N PRO A 122 5.63 14.15 9.83
CA PRO A 122 6.54 15.29 9.83
C PRO A 122 8.04 14.94 9.83
N THR A 123 8.45 13.83 10.44
CA THR A 123 9.86 13.42 10.49
C THR A 123 10.34 12.88 9.14
N LEU A 124 9.49 12.13 8.43
CA LEU A 124 9.73 11.64 7.08
C LEU A 124 9.69 12.80 6.08
N ARG A 125 8.72 13.70 6.20
CA ARG A 125 8.58 14.88 5.33
C ARG A 125 9.85 15.73 5.32
N LYS A 126 10.46 15.96 6.49
CA LYS A 126 11.72 16.72 6.63
C LYS A 126 12.90 16.07 5.89
N ARG A 127 12.83 14.77 5.61
CA ARG A 127 13.91 14.00 4.98
C ARG A 127 13.72 13.78 3.48
N PHE A 128 12.59 14.20 2.90
CA PHE A 128 12.28 13.93 1.50
C PHE A 128 11.98 15.19 0.69
N TRP A 129 11.27 15.06 -0.44
CA TRP A 129 10.78 16.19 -1.23
C TRP A 129 9.84 17.07 -0.41
N LYS A 130 10.26 18.30 -0.10
CA LYS A 130 9.48 19.24 0.73
C LYS A 130 8.15 19.64 0.09
N ASP A 131 8.12 19.63 -1.25
CA ASP A 131 6.99 19.96 -2.10
C ASP A 131 6.04 18.78 -2.37
N THR A 132 6.18 17.64 -1.68
CA THR A 132 5.24 16.51 -1.80
C THR A 132 3.81 16.95 -1.48
N SER A 133 2.90 16.64 -2.40
CA SER A 133 1.46 16.93 -2.29
C SER A 133 0.65 15.90 -3.10
N VAL A 134 0.36 14.75 -2.50
CA VAL A 134 -0.42 13.64 -3.05
C VAL A 134 -1.69 13.35 -2.25
N VAL A 135 -1.84 13.83 -1.01
CA VAL A 135 -3.05 13.58 -0.21
C VAL A 135 -4.18 14.58 -0.52
N ALA A 136 -3.86 15.63 -1.27
CA ALA A 136 -4.84 16.52 -1.87
C ALA A 136 -5.18 16.04 -3.30
N GLY A 137 -6.43 15.70 -3.58
CA GLY A 137 -6.92 15.49 -4.95
C GLY A 137 -7.29 14.07 -5.37
N ASP A 138 -7.61 13.15 -4.43
CA ASP A 138 -8.03 11.77 -4.74
C ASP A 138 -6.98 10.98 -5.54
N ASN A 139 -5.71 11.18 -5.19
CA ASN A 139 -4.58 10.60 -5.91
C ASN A 139 -4.20 9.20 -5.41
N LEU A 140 -4.71 8.77 -4.25
CA LEU A 140 -4.33 7.49 -3.68
C LEU A 140 -5.21 6.36 -4.19
N ARG A 141 -4.60 5.18 -4.30
CA ARG A 141 -5.28 3.92 -4.58
C ARG A 141 -4.71 2.86 -3.66
N LEU A 142 -5.55 1.94 -3.21
CA LEU A 142 -5.12 0.77 -2.45
C LEU A 142 -4.25 -0.14 -3.35
N PRO A 143 -3.00 -0.46 -2.96
CA PRO A 143 -2.13 -1.36 -3.73
C PRO A 143 -2.55 -2.82 -3.57
N VAL A 144 -3.66 -3.19 -4.23
CA VAL A 144 -4.24 -4.53 -4.15
C VAL A 144 -3.31 -5.57 -4.78
N ASP A 145 -2.89 -6.53 -3.96
CA ASP A 145 -2.19 -7.73 -4.38
C ASP A 145 -3.00 -9.00 -4.07
N LYS A 146 -2.37 -10.17 -4.14
CA LYS A 146 -3.02 -11.45 -3.83
C LYS A 146 -3.47 -11.58 -2.37
N VAL A 147 -2.86 -10.85 -1.43
CA VAL A 147 -3.24 -10.85 -0.01
C VAL A 147 -4.55 -10.11 0.17
N ILE A 148 -4.61 -8.86 -0.30
CA ILE A 148 -5.82 -8.03 -0.19
C ILE A 148 -6.97 -8.65 -1.00
N ALA A 149 -6.69 -9.14 -2.22
CA ALA A 149 -7.69 -9.83 -3.02
C ALA A 149 -8.26 -11.07 -2.31
N ALA A 150 -7.45 -11.82 -1.56
CA ALA A 150 -7.93 -12.96 -0.79
C ALA A 150 -8.83 -12.54 0.39
N VAL A 151 -8.55 -11.41 1.05
CA VAL A 151 -9.43 -10.85 2.08
C VAL A 151 -10.80 -10.51 1.51
N PHE A 152 -10.86 -9.80 0.37
CA PHE A 152 -12.14 -9.47 -0.26
C PHE A 152 -12.90 -10.70 -0.77
N LYS A 153 -12.19 -11.74 -1.25
CA LYS A 153 -12.83 -13.02 -1.61
C LYS A 153 -13.47 -13.72 -0.42
N ALA A 154 -12.82 -13.71 0.73
CA ALA A 154 -13.37 -14.30 1.96
C ALA A 154 -14.61 -13.52 2.44
N LEU A 155 -14.56 -12.19 2.38
CA LEU A 155 -15.67 -11.31 2.75
C LEU A 155 -16.86 -11.33 1.79
N ALA A 156 -16.66 -11.76 0.53
CA ALA A 156 -17.62 -11.57 -0.55
C ALA A 156 -19.03 -12.09 -0.23
N ARG A 157 -19.14 -13.19 0.52
CA ARG A 157 -20.44 -13.78 0.91
C ARG A 157 -21.25 -12.91 1.88
N ARG A 158 -20.60 -11.96 2.55
CA ARG A 158 -21.20 -11.11 3.59
C ARG A 158 -21.50 -9.71 3.08
N ILE A 159 -20.98 -9.33 1.92
CA ILE A 159 -21.12 -8.00 1.34
C ILE A 159 -22.16 -8.07 0.22
N PRO A 160 -23.30 -7.35 0.33
CA PRO A 160 -24.20 -7.14 -0.79
C PRO A 160 -23.42 -6.48 -1.92
N GLU A 161 -23.41 -7.10 -3.11
CA GLU A 161 -22.67 -6.60 -4.29
C GLU A 161 -21.14 -6.51 -4.06
N ALA A 162 -20.56 -7.59 -3.54
CA ALA A 162 -19.11 -7.68 -3.35
C ALA A 162 -18.33 -7.34 -4.65
N PRO A 163 -17.26 -6.53 -4.57
CA PRO A 163 -16.49 -6.17 -5.75
C PRO A 163 -15.75 -7.38 -6.33
N ALA A 164 -15.44 -7.30 -7.61
CA ALA A 164 -14.43 -8.18 -8.19
C ALA A 164 -13.12 -8.03 -7.41
N ALA A 165 -12.53 -9.15 -6.99
CA ALA A 165 -11.28 -9.19 -6.22
C ALA A 165 -10.04 -8.90 -7.09
N THR A 166 -10.06 -7.73 -7.72
CA THR A 166 -9.02 -7.17 -8.60
C THR A 166 -8.71 -5.75 -8.12
N ILE A 167 -7.56 -5.19 -8.54
CA ILE A 167 -7.19 -3.83 -8.16
C ILE A 167 -8.23 -2.79 -8.59
N ALA A 168 -8.77 -2.92 -9.80
CA ALA A 168 -9.79 -2.02 -10.32
C ALA A 168 -11.12 -2.18 -9.58
N GLY A 169 -11.58 -3.43 -9.37
CA GLY A 169 -12.85 -3.70 -8.70
C GLY A 169 -12.87 -3.22 -7.25
N ILE A 170 -11.81 -3.48 -6.49
CA ILE A 170 -11.71 -3.07 -5.09
C ILE A 170 -11.56 -1.55 -4.96
N ASN A 171 -10.73 -0.90 -5.78
CA ASN A 171 -10.58 0.56 -5.70
C ASN A 171 -11.87 1.27 -6.13
N GLY A 172 -12.53 0.85 -7.22
CA GLY A 172 -13.80 1.44 -7.63
C GLY A 172 -14.90 1.24 -6.57
N TYR A 173 -14.90 0.11 -5.88
CA TYR A 173 -15.82 -0.13 -4.77
C TYR A 173 -15.54 0.78 -3.56
N LEU A 174 -14.30 0.85 -3.08
CA LEU A 174 -13.96 1.68 -1.92
C LEU A 174 -14.15 3.17 -2.22
N HIS A 175 -13.69 3.63 -3.38
CA HIS A 175 -13.66 5.05 -3.73
C HIS A 175 -15.01 5.51 -4.30
N ASP A 176 -15.44 4.92 -5.42
CA ASP A 176 -16.58 5.42 -6.19
C ASP A 176 -17.91 5.06 -5.53
N GLN A 177 -18.02 3.84 -4.99
CA GLN A 177 -19.28 3.37 -4.40
C GLN A 177 -19.41 3.70 -2.91
N LEU A 178 -18.33 3.60 -2.13
CA LEU A 178 -18.38 3.81 -0.68
C LEU A 178 -17.82 5.16 -0.20
N GLY A 179 -17.24 5.95 -1.11
CA GLY A 179 -16.78 7.31 -0.83
C GLY A 179 -15.58 7.39 0.14
N TYR A 180 -14.73 6.37 0.21
CA TYR A 180 -13.47 6.45 0.95
C TYR A 180 -12.45 7.29 0.18
N ARG A 181 -11.78 8.22 0.88
CA ARG A 181 -10.83 9.19 0.29
C ARG A 181 -9.39 8.87 0.68
N ASP A 182 -8.43 9.65 0.20
CA ASP A 182 -6.99 9.39 0.35
C ASP A 182 -6.57 9.02 1.79
N HIS A 183 -7.00 9.77 2.80
CA HIS A 183 -6.72 9.45 4.21
C HIS A 183 -7.26 8.09 4.65
N ASP A 184 -8.45 7.71 4.18
CA ASP A 184 -9.03 6.41 4.47
C ASP A 184 -8.27 5.29 3.74
N LEU A 185 -7.78 5.54 2.53
CA LEU A 185 -7.03 4.57 1.74
C LEU A 185 -5.66 4.24 2.37
N LEU A 186 -5.06 5.18 3.11
CA LEU A 186 -3.88 4.92 3.93
C LEU A 186 -4.17 3.91 5.05
N VAL A 187 -5.36 3.99 5.67
CA VAL A 187 -5.82 3.03 6.69
C VAL A 187 -6.20 1.69 6.06
N TRP A 188 -6.86 1.70 4.89
CA TRP A 188 -7.19 0.48 4.17
C TRP A 188 -5.96 -0.35 3.77
N ASP A 189 -4.80 0.28 3.58
CA ASP A 189 -3.54 -0.41 3.31
C ASP A 189 -3.13 -1.37 4.43
N ASP A 190 -3.58 -1.16 5.67
CA ASP A 190 -3.34 -2.06 6.79
C ASP A 190 -3.88 -3.48 6.54
N LEU A 191 -4.84 -3.63 5.62
CA LEU A 191 -5.28 -4.94 5.15
C LEU A 191 -4.13 -5.80 4.65
N TRP A 192 -3.08 -5.19 4.08
CA TRP A 192 -1.92 -5.94 3.63
C TRP A 192 -1.24 -6.64 4.80
N LEU A 193 -0.95 -5.94 5.89
CA LEU A 193 -0.30 -6.53 7.06
C LEU A 193 -1.18 -7.61 7.69
N TRP A 194 -2.43 -7.26 8.01
CA TRP A 194 -3.37 -8.19 8.65
C TRP A 194 -3.64 -9.41 7.79
N GLY A 195 -3.92 -9.21 6.50
CA GLY A 195 -4.09 -10.31 5.55
C GLY A 195 -2.81 -11.13 5.39
N PHE A 196 -1.62 -10.52 5.41
CA PHE A 196 -0.37 -11.24 5.21
C PHE A 196 -0.12 -12.21 6.37
N ILE A 197 -0.17 -11.71 7.61
CA ILE A 197 0.10 -12.50 8.82
C ILE A 197 -1.04 -13.45 9.21
N THR A 198 -2.20 -13.37 8.54
CA THR A 198 -3.34 -14.27 8.78
C THR A 198 -3.68 -15.18 7.61
N GLN A 199 -2.81 -15.27 6.60
CA GLN A 199 -3.00 -16.18 5.47
C GLN A 199 -1.86 -17.18 5.35
N LYS A 200 -2.17 -18.46 5.13
CA LYS A 200 -1.19 -19.49 4.80
C LYS A 200 -1.41 -20.01 3.38
N ASN A 201 -0.33 -20.09 2.61
CA ASN A 201 -0.38 -20.70 1.29
C ASN A 201 -0.42 -22.21 1.46
N VAL A 202 -1.39 -22.87 0.84
CA VAL A 202 -1.49 -24.34 0.81
C VAL A 202 -1.20 -24.80 -0.61
N LYS A 203 -0.34 -25.82 -0.76
CA LYS A 203 0.01 -26.37 -2.07
C LYS A 203 -1.23 -27.00 -2.70
N GLY A 204 -1.63 -26.50 -3.87
CA GLY A 204 -2.78 -27.04 -4.62
C GLY A 204 -4.15 -26.72 -4.04
N GLY A 205 -4.25 -25.85 -3.03
CA GLY A 205 -5.51 -25.53 -2.33
C GLY A 205 -5.77 -24.04 -2.16
N PRO A 206 -6.97 -23.66 -1.67
CA PRO A 206 -7.26 -22.28 -1.29
C PRO A 206 -6.36 -21.85 -0.12
N ARG A 207 -6.22 -20.53 0.05
CA ARG A 207 -5.50 -19.98 1.21
C ARG A 207 -6.26 -20.31 2.48
N GLU A 208 -5.54 -20.74 3.51
CA GLU A 208 -6.09 -20.86 4.85
C GLU A 208 -6.01 -19.52 5.57
N HIS A 209 -7.09 -19.16 6.25
CA HIS A 209 -7.21 -17.94 7.04
C HIS A 209 -6.99 -18.27 8.52
N ARG A 210 -5.75 -18.09 8.99
CA ARG A 210 -5.31 -18.34 10.37
C ARG A 210 -4.02 -17.61 10.67
N TRP A 211 -3.73 -17.36 11.95
CA TRP A 211 -2.45 -16.84 12.41
C TRP A 211 -1.27 -17.59 11.75
N ASN A 212 -0.36 -16.82 11.14
CA ASN A 212 0.81 -17.32 10.45
C ASN A 212 2.07 -16.67 11.03
N GLU A 213 2.59 -17.31 12.08
CA GLU A 213 3.77 -16.86 12.80
C GLU A 213 4.99 -16.68 11.90
N ALA A 214 5.24 -17.61 10.97
CA ALA A 214 6.38 -17.53 10.05
C ALA A 214 6.33 -16.25 9.20
N LYS A 215 5.14 -15.86 8.73
CA LYS A 215 4.97 -14.60 7.99
C LYS A 215 5.13 -13.39 8.89
N TYR A 216 4.63 -13.43 10.11
CA TYR A 216 4.86 -12.34 11.07
C TYR A 216 6.35 -12.10 11.31
N TRP A 217 7.13 -13.17 11.55
CA TRP A 217 8.57 -13.09 11.72
C TRP A 217 9.29 -12.58 10.47
N ALA A 218 8.73 -12.81 9.28
CA ALA A 218 9.25 -12.31 8.01
C ALA A 218 8.98 -10.82 7.75
N VAL A 219 8.18 -10.13 8.57
CA VAL A 219 7.97 -8.68 8.47
C VAL A 219 9.11 -7.97 9.22
N PRO A 220 10.06 -7.30 8.53
CA PRO A 220 11.29 -6.82 9.18
C PRO A 220 11.02 -5.83 10.31
N HIS A 221 10.12 -4.88 10.08
CA HIS A 221 9.83 -3.76 10.97
C HIS A 221 8.72 -4.02 12.00
N ALA A 222 8.16 -5.23 12.04
CA ALA A 222 7.18 -5.56 13.06
C ALA A 222 7.89 -5.75 14.43
N PRO A 223 7.29 -5.35 15.56
CA PRO A 223 7.82 -5.64 16.89
C PRO A 223 8.09 -7.13 17.07
N LYS A 224 9.07 -7.52 17.90
CA LYS A 224 9.44 -8.93 18.11
C LYS A 224 9.46 -9.36 19.58
N ASP A 225 8.99 -8.50 20.47
CA ASP A 225 8.85 -8.86 21.88
C ASP A 225 7.63 -9.76 22.10
N ALA A 226 7.75 -10.70 23.04
CA ALA A 226 6.73 -11.73 23.27
C ALA A 226 5.36 -11.17 23.65
N LEU A 227 5.32 -10.07 24.41
CA LEU A 227 4.08 -9.43 24.84
C LEU A 227 3.32 -8.86 23.64
N THR A 228 4.00 -8.12 22.77
CA THR A 228 3.41 -7.55 21.56
C THR A 228 2.99 -8.64 20.57
N ILE A 229 3.79 -9.70 20.40
CA ILE A 229 3.41 -10.86 19.59
C ILE A 229 2.10 -11.47 20.08
N GLY A 230 1.98 -11.71 21.39
CA GLY A 230 0.75 -12.25 21.99
C GLY A 230 -0.47 -11.38 21.70
N ARG A 231 -0.32 -10.05 21.80
CA ARG A 231 -1.40 -9.09 21.47
C ARG A 231 -1.76 -9.11 19.98
N ILE A 232 -0.77 -9.14 19.09
CA ILE A 232 -1.01 -9.16 17.64
C ILE A 232 -1.67 -10.46 17.21
N LYS A 233 -1.31 -11.59 17.82
CA LYS A 233 -1.97 -12.88 17.60
C LYS A 233 -3.44 -12.82 18.02
N ALA A 234 -3.74 -12.36 19.24
CA ALA A 234 -5.13 -12.21 19.68
C ALA A 234 -5.94 -11.23 18.80
N THR A 235 -5.30 -10.15 18.34
CA THR A 235 -5.92 -9.18 17.42
C THR A 235 -6.13 -9.76 16.03
N SER A 236 -5.25 -10.68 15.60
CA SER A 236 -5.41 -11.42 14.34
C SER A 236 -6.64 -12.33 14.37
N ASP A 237 -6.97 -12.93 15.52
CA ASP A 237 -8.19 -13.73 15.66
C ASP A 237 -9.45 -12.85 15.51
N GLN A 238 -9.41 -11.61 16.03
CA GLN A 238 -10.49 -10.63 15.83
C GLN A 238 -10.65 -10.26 14.35
N PHE A 239 -9.53 -9.98 13.66
CA PHE A 239 -9.52 -9.73 12.21
C PHE A 239 -10.14 -10.89 11.43
N LEU A 240 -9.76 -12.13 11.76
CA LEU A 240 -10.27 -13.33 11.12
C LEU A 240 -11.78 -13.50 11.30
N ASN A 241 -12.32 -13.20 12.48
CA ASN A 241 -13.78 -13.23 12.70
C ASN A 241 -14.51 -12.18 11.84
N LEU A 242 -13.91 -11.01 11.61
CA LEU A 242 -14.48 -9.99 10.73
C LEU A 242 -14.45 -10.41 9.25
N VAL A 243 -13.44 -11.17 8.83
CA VAL A 243 -13.23 -11.56 7.43
C VAL A 243 -13.91 -12.89 7.06
N CYS A 244 -13.91 -13.85 7.98
CA CYS A 244 -14.31 -15.24 7.73
C CYS A 244 -15.48 -15.73 8.58
N GLY A 245 -15.81 -15.02 9.67
CA GLY A 245 -16.92 -15.38 10.57
C GLY A 245 -18.30 -15.07 10.02
#